data_AF-X6NUH0-F1
#
_entry.id   AF-X6NUH0-F1
#
_cell.length_a   1.000
_cell.length_b   1.000
_cell.length_c   1.000
_cell.angle_alpha   90.00
_cell.angle_beta   90.00
_cell.angle_gamma   90.00
#
_symmetry.space_group_name_H-M   'P 1'
#
loop_
_entity.id
_entity.type
_entity.pdbx_description
1 polymer ?
#
loop_
_entity_poly.entity_id
_entity_poly.type
_entity_poly.pdbx_seq_one_letter_code
_entity_poly.pdbx_strand_id
1 'polypeptide(L)'
;MFVTLNPANKEYRGRSKLPENLKQLLREVAMSQPDSKLISEVLLFVEGFKQAKQWAQKICEIFSLSQQLLTPQKHYDWGLRAIKTVLNSSGKMLREAKAAAADTSDHKVPEAREMRALLSALRGNTLAKLTFSGFVVTPFPPPPFASFSSLLQKKNFTFPKNVYVQKNGAIDVQWSICVKKKKKKKTMHKGLFEQKLQACVREQMKAKNLAVLDCQVKKVLELYEALTQRIGIVVIGPANCGKSTLWQLLQQSLMAMSIIVHTH
;
A
#
# COMPACT_ATOMS: atom_id res chain seq x y z
N MET A 1 -36.20 -4.08 6.63
CA MET A 1 -35.11 -5.03 6.28
C MET A 1 -34.42 -4.51 5.03
N PHE A 2 -33.10 -4.44 5.00
CA PHE A 2 -32.32 -4.03 3.81
C PHE A 2 -31.45 -5.19 3.35
N VAL A 3 -31.32 -5.37 2.04
CA VAL A 3 -30.49 -6.44 1.44
C VAL A 3 -29.53 -5.80 0.44
N THR A 4 -28.25 -6.12 0.55
CA THR A 4 -27.23 -5.71 -0.43
C THR A 4 -26.85 -6.90 -1.29
N LEU A 5 -27.10 -6.82 -2.60
CA LEU A 5 -26.78 -7.85 -3.58
C LEU A 5 -25.80 -7.28 -4.60
N ASN A 6 -24.71 -8.00 -4.91
CA ASN A 6 -23.99 -7.70 -6.17
C ASN A 6 -24.61 -8.57 -7.26
N PRO A 7 -24.72 -8.04 -8.49
CA PRO A 7 -25.40 -8.72 -9.59
C PRO A 7 -24.77 -10.08 -9.89
N ALA A 8 -25.60 -11.05 -10.25
CA ALA A 8 -25.18 -12.38 -10.69
C ALA A 8 -24.70 -12.34 -12.16
N ASN A 9 -23.60 -11.61 -12.41
CA ASN A 9 -22.95 -11.52 -13.71
C ASN A 9 -21.81 -12.56 -13.84
N LYS A 10 -21.15 -12.61 -15.00
CA LYS A 10 -20.04 -13.55 -15.28
C LYS A 10 -18.84 -13.36 -14.32
N GLU A 11 -18.66 -12.17 -13.77
CA GLU A 11 -17.58 -11.85 -12.84
C GLU A 11 -17.86 -12.37 -11.41
N TYR A 12 -19.12 -12.36 -10.98
CA TYR A 12 -19.57 -12.85 -9.67
C TYR A 12 -20.24 -14.23 -9.78
N ARG A 13 -19.46 -15.24 -10.19
CA ARG A 13 -19.92 -16.63 -10.35
C ARG A 13 -20.40 -17.23 -9.01
N GLY A 14 -21.35 -18.17 -9.07
CA GLY A 14 -21.81 -18.94 -7.91
C GLY A 14 -22.95 -18.29 -7.10
N ARG A 15 -23.54 -17.22 -7.62
CA ARG A 15 -24.70 -16.55 -7.01
C ARG A 15 -25.98 -16.96 -7.73
N SER A 16 -27.00 -17.33 -6.96
CA SER A 16 -28.36 -17.55 -7.48
C SER A 16 -29.05 -16.20 -7.72
N LYS A 17 -29.84 -16.10 -8.80
CA LYS A 17 -30.68 -14.93 -9.04
C LYS A 17 -31.79 -14.87 -7.99
N LEU A 18 -32.11 -13.66 -7.53
CA LEU A 18 -33.25 -13.46 -6.64
C LEU A 18 -34.56 -13.76 -7.40
N PRO A 19 -35.50 -14.55 -6.84
CA PRO A 19 -36.81 -14.76 -7.44
C PRO A 19 -37.57 -13.44 -7.62
N GLU A 20 -38.32 -13.32 -8.71
CA GLU A 20 -39.00 -12.08 -9.09
C GLU A 20 -40.00 -11.59 -8.03
N ASN A 21 -40.71 -12.52 -7.37
CA ASN A 21 -41.67 -12.20 -6.31
C ASN A 21 -41.01 -11.46 -5.13
N LEU A 22 -39.78 -11.85 -4.76
CA LEU A 22 -39.05 -11.19 -3.68
C LEU A 22 -38.44 -9.87 -4.13
N LYS A 23 -38.08 -9.78 -5.42
CA LYS A 23 -37.55 -8.56 -6.03
C LYS A 23 -38.59 -7.44 -6.03
N GLN A 24 -39.86 -7.77 -6.31
CA GLN A 24 -40.98 -6.80 -6.27
C GLN A 24 -41.20 -6.17 -4.89
N LEU A 25 -40.87 -6.88 -3.80
CA LEU A 25 -40.99 -6.37 -2.43
C LEU A 25 -39.86 -5.39 -2.07
N LEU A 26 -38.82 -5.28 -2.89
CA LEU A 26 -37.64 -4.46 -2.64
C LEU A 26 -37.62 -3.26 -3.58
N ARG A 27 -37.29 -2.08 -3.04
CA ARG A 27 -36.96 -0.91 -3.84
C ARG A 27 -35.50 -1.00 -4.29
N GLU A 28 -35.28 -1.02 -5.59
CA GLU A 28 -33.93 -1.08 -6.17
C GLU A 28 -33.21 0.28 -6.04
N VAL A 29 -31.91 0.23 -5.77
CA VAL A 29 -31.03 1.40 -5.75
C VAL A 29 -29.75 1.06 -6.51
N ALA A 30 -29.44 1.85 -7.54
CA ALA A 30 -28.23 1.68 -8.33
C ALA A 30 -27.03 2.35 -7.66
N MET A 31 -25.99 1.56 -7.37
CA MET A 31 -24.77 2.01 -6.67
C MET A 31 -23.51 1.74 -7.52
N SER A 32 -23.56 2.01 -8.83
CA SER A 32 -22.53 1.59 -9.81
C SER A 32 -21.23 2.40 -9.74
N GLN A 33 -21.29 3.72 -9.59
CA GLN A 33 -20.12 4.59 -9.66
C GLN A 33 -20.06 5.57 -8.48
N PRO A 34 -19.05 5.48 -7.62
CA PRO A 34 -18.83 6.46 -6.56
C PRO A 34 -17.99 7.64 -7.06
N ASP A 35 -18.25 8.84 -6.51
CA ASP A 35 -17.35 9.99 -6.68
C ASP A 35 -16.09 9.81 -5.81
N SER A 36 -15.06 9.22 -6.40
CA SER A 36 -13.80 8.95 -5.70
C SER A 36 -13.01 10.21 -5.36
N LYS A 37 -13.21 11.32 -6.09
CA LYS A 37 -12.49 12.59 -5.85
C LYS A 37 -13.01 13.26 -4.58
N LEU A 38 -14.33 13.43 -4.49
CA LEU A 38 -14.98 14.02 -3.32
C LEU A 38 -14.72 13.19 -2.05
N ILE A 39 -14.86 11.87 -2.14
CA ILE A 39 -14.60 10.97 -1.01
C ILE A 39 -13.14 11.11 -0.53
N SER A 40 -12.19 11.15 -1.45
CA SER A 40 -10.77 11.27 -1.10
C SER A 40 -10.43 12.62 -0.47
N GLU A 41 -11.05 13.70 -0.94
CA GLU A 41 -10.90 15.04 -0.38
C GLU A 41 -11.39 15.09 1.07
N VAL A 42 -12.60 14.60 1.33
CA VAL A 42 -13.17 14.56 2.68
C VAL A 42 -12.33 13.69 3.61
N LEU A 43 -11.88 12.51 3.16
CA LEU A 43 -11.04 11.64 3.97
C LEU A 43 -9.70 12.28 4.34
N LEU A 44 -9.02 12.92 3.39
CA LEU A 44 -7.77 13.63 3.68
C LEU A 44 -7.98 14.83 4.60
N PHE A 45 -9.11 15.52 4.45
CA PHE A 45 -9.47 16.62 5.34
C PHE A 45 -9.66 16.13 6.79
N VAL A 46 -10.37 15.01 6.99
CA VAL A 46 -10.56 14.40 8.31
C VAL A 46 -9.24 13.95 8.95
N GLU A 47 -8.28 13.49 8.14
CA GLU A 47 -6.94 13.12 8.63
C GLU A 47 -6.04 14.33 8.95
N GLY A 48 -6.50 15.55 8.64
CA GLY A 48 -5.82 16.81 8.98
C GLY A 48 -4.76 17.24 7.98
N PHE A 49 -4.97 16.97 6.69
CA PHE A 49 -4.23 17.56 5.57
C PHE A 49 -4.76 18.95 5.24
N LYS A 50 -3.87 19.93 5.03
CA LYS A 50 -4.29 21.30 4.68
C LYS A 50 -4.64 21.45 3.19
N GLN A 51 -3.91 20.77 2.32
CA GLN A 51 -4.13 20.81 0.86
C GLN A 51 -4.88 19.56 0.34
N ALA A 52 -5.91 19.11 1.08
CA ALA A 52 -6.65 17.87 0.80
C ALA A 52 -7.18 17.79 -0.65
N LYS A 53 -7.73 18.89 -1.17
CA LYS A 53 -8.29 18.97 -2.53
C LYS A 53 -7.27 18.66 -3.62
N GLN A 54 -6.06 19.23 -3.52
CA GLN A 54 -5.00 19.01 -4.51
C GLN A 54 -4.49 17.57 -4.46
N TRP A 55 -4.32 17.01 -3.25
CA TRP A 55 -3.85 15.64 -3.06
C TRP A 55 -4.87 14.59 -3.50
N ALA A 56 -6.16 14.82 -3.25
CA ALA A 56 -7.24 13.94 -3.67
C ALA A 56 -7.31 13.79 -5.18
N GLN A 57 -7.25 14.91 -5.92
CA GLN A 57 -7.21 14.90 -7.39
C GLN A 57 -6.00 14.11 -7.90
N LYS A 58 -4.83 14.40 -7.35
CA LYS A 58 -3.55 13.75 -7.67
C LYS A 58 -3.60 12.23 -7.47
N ILE A 59 -4.13 11.76 -6.34
CA ILE A 59 -4.23 10.31 -6.05
C ILE A 59 -5.23 9.63 -6.98
N CYS A 60 -6.42 10.20 -7.16
CA CYS A 60 -7.42 9.64 -8.08
C CYS A 60 -6.90 9.56 -9.52
N GLU A 61 -6.13 10.55 -9.97
CA GLU A 61 -5.47 10.53 -11.28
C GLU A 61 -4.42 9.44 -11.38
N ILE A 62 -3.57 9.24 -10.36
CA ILE A 62 -2.61 8.13 -10.35
C ILE A 62 -3.34 6.79 -10.51
N PHE A 63 -4.41 6.56 -9.75
CA PHE A 63 -5.16 5.30 -9.80
C PHE A 63 -5.83 5.09 -11.17
N SER A 64 -6.45 6.13 -11.72
CA SER A 64 -7.07 6.09 -13.04
C SER A 64 -6.05 5.82 -14.16
N LEU A 65 -4.90 6.51 -14.14
CA LEU A 65 -3.84 6.29 -15.11
C LEU A 65 -3.18 4.91 -14.96
N SER A 66 -3.00 4.45 -13.72
CA SER A 66 -2.43 3.11 -13.47
C SER A 66 -3.34 2.01 -14.01
N GLN A 67 -4.66 2.17 -13.90
CA GLN A 67 -5.62 1.24 -14.48
C GLN A 67 -5.57 1.22 -16.03
N GLN A 68 -5.33 2.38 -16.66
CA GLN A 68 -5.30 2.51 -18.11
C GLN A 68 -3.99 2.06 -18.76
N LEU A 69 -2.86 2.26 -18.06
CA LEU A 69 -1.54 2.11 -18.65
C LEU A 69 -0.81 0.82 -18.27
N LEU A 70 -1.16 0.22 -17.14
CA LEU A 70 -0.55 -1.04 -16.73
C LEU A 70 -1.27 -2.22 -17.40
N THR A 71 -0.53 -3.30 -17.62
CA THR A 71 -1.10 -4.54 -18.15
C THR A 71 -2.28 -5.00 -17.28
N PRO A 72 -3.44 -5.34 -17.87
CA PRO A 72 -4.60 -5.77 -17.11
C PRO A 72 -4.33 -7.13 -16.45
N GLN A 73 -4.12 -7.13 -15.13
CA GLN A 73 -3.94 -8.35 -14.34
C GLN A 73 -5.13 -8.55 -13.39
N LYS A 74 -5.60 -9.81 -13.24
CA LYS A 74 -6.81 -10.14 -12.45
C LYS A 74 -6.72 -9.78 -10.97
N HIS A 75 -5.51 -9.72 -10.41
CA HIS A 75 -5.28 -9.44 -9.00
C HIS A 75 -5.02 -7.95 -8.71
N TYR A 76 -5.05 -7.10 -9.74
CA TYR A 76 -4.99 -5.65 -9.54
C TYR A 76 -6.34 -5.13 -9.07
N ASP A 77 -6.28 -4.27 -8.05
CA ASP A 77 -7.44 -3.58 -7.50
C ASP A 77 -7.10 -2.10 -7.44
N TRP A 78 -7.72 -1.34 -8.34
CA TRP A 78 -7.66 0.12 -8.46
C TRP A 78 -8.94 0.80 -7.96
N GLY A 79 -9.84 0.05 -7.29
CA GLY A 79 -11.12 0.57 -6.82
C GLY A 79 -11.02 1.41 -5.53
N LEU A 80 -12.18 1.85 -5.04
CA LEU A 80 -12.31 2.72 -3.87
C LEU A 80 -11.70 2.10 -2.59
N ARG A 81 -11.71 0.77 -2.46
CA ARG A 81 -11.10 0.07 -1.32
C ARG A 81 -9.58 0.29 -1.27
N ALA A 82 -8.92 0.23 -2.42
CA ALA A 82 -7.48 0.45 -2.52
C ALA A 82 -7.15 1.91 -2.20
N ILE A 83 -7.92 2.86 -2.73
CA ILE A 83 -7.79 4.30 -2.43
C ILE A 83 -7.95 4.54 -0.92
N LYS A 84 -9.03 4.06 -0.30
CA LYS A 84 -9.28 4.22 1.14
C LYS A 84 -8.14 3.67 2.00
N THR A 85 -7.55 2.53 1.60
CA THR A 85 -6.39 1.97 2.33
C THR A 85 -5.22 2.94 2.30
N VAL A 86 -4.89 3.49 1.12
CA VAL A 86 -3.78 4.46 0.97
C VAL A 86 -4.01 5.72 1.81
N LEU A 87 -5.24 6.26 1.80
CA LEU A 87 -5.58 7.46 2.57
C LEU A 87 -5.54 7.22 4.09
N ASN A 88 -6.00 6.07 4.56
CA ASN A 88 -5.91 5.71 5.98
C ASN A 88 -4.44 5.51 6.40
N SER A 89 -3.64 4.84 5.56
CA SER A 89 -2.20 4.67 5.81
C SER A 89 -1.49 6.02 5.86
N SER A 90 -1.78 6.95 4.94
CA SER A 90 -1.15 8.28 4.91
C SER A 90 -1.55 9.14 6.12
N GLY A 91 -2.80 9.07 6.56
CA GLY A 91 -3.29 9.69 7.79
C GLY A 91 -2.52 9.19 9.02
N LYS A 92 -2.37 7.87 9.18
CA LYS A 92 -1.57 7.28 10.26
C LYS A 92 -0.12 7.78 10.24
N MET A 93 0.52 7.79 9.08
CA MET A 93 1.90 8.27 8.93
C MET A 93 2.03 9.76 9.24
N LEU A 94 1.04 10.57 8.85
CA LEU A 94 1.01 12.00 9.16
C LEU A 94 0.86 12.25 10.67
N ARG A 95 0.01 11.49 11.35
CA ARG A 95 -0.17 11.56 12.82
C ARG A 95 1.12 11.17 13.55
N GLU A 96 1.77 10.09 13.14
CA GLU A 96 3.08 9.67 13.68
C GLU A 96 4.15 10.74 13.46
N ALA A 97 4.19 11.35 12.27
CA ALA A 97 5.13 12.43 11.96
C ALA A 97 4.85 13.72 12.73
N LYS A 98 3.56 14.04 12.99
CA LYS A 98 3.15 15.17 13.84
C LYS A 98 3.52 14.92 15.30
N ALA A 99 3.27 13.73 15.83
CA ALA A 99 3.63 13.35 17.20
C ALA A 99 5.16 13.42 17.43
N ALA A 100 5.95 13.00 16.45
CA ALA A 100 7.42 13.10 16.51
C ALA A 100 7.96 14.54 16.37
N ALA A 101 7.16 15.48 15.88
CA ALA A 101 7.57 16.86 15.60
C ALA A 101 7.00 17.89 16.59
N ALA A 102 6.32 17.45 17.66
CA ALA A 102 5.68 18.31 18.66
C ALA A 102 6.68 19.20 19.45
N ASP A 103 7.99 18.99 19.29
CA ASP A 103 9.05 19.77 19.96
C ASP A 103 9.54 20.99 19.14
N THR A 104 8.99 21.28 17.95
CA THR A 104 9.42 22.42 17.12
C THR A 104 8.22 23.27 16.70
N SER A 105 8.17 24.49 17.24
CA SER A 105 7.12 25.50 17.06
C SER A 105 7.13 26.09 15.65
N ASP A 106 6.72 25.32 14.64
CA ASP A 106 6.48 25.85 13.30
C ASP A 106 5.12 25.37 12.76
N HIS A 107 4.15 26.29 12.77
CA HIS A 107 2.72 26.06 12.50
C HIS A 107 2.39 25.72 11.03
N LYS A 108 3.39 25.65 10.15
CA LYS A 108 3.25 25.12 8.79
C LYS A 108 3.71 23.67 8.81
N VAL A 109 2.77 22.72 8.79
CA VAL A 109 3.08 21.40 8.25
C VAL A 109 3.56 21.68 6.82
N PRO A 110 4.85 21.45 6.49
CA PRO A 110 5.32 21.76 5.17
C PRO A 110 4.59 20.83 4.20
N GLU A 111 4.12 21.36 3.09
CA GLU A 111 3.51 20.61 1.99
C GLU A 111 4.33 19.34 1.65
N ALA A 112 5.65 19.45 1.73
CA ALA A 112 6.59 18.35 1.56
C ALA A 112 6.39 17.17 2.54
N ARG A 113 5.95 17.41 3.78
CA ARG A 113 5.69 16.35 4.78
C ARG A 113 4.39 15.62 4.48
N GLU A 114 3.33 16.34 4.12
CA GLU A 114 2.06 15.75 3.67
C GLU A 114 2.28 14.88 2.43
N MET A 115 2.97 15.44 1.45
CA MET A 115 3.36 14.79 0.21
C MET A 115 4.20 13.53 0.44
N ARG A 116 5.19 13.59 1.34
CA ARG A 116 6.04 12.44 1.70
C ARG A 116 5.21 11.33 2.33
N ALA A 117 4.29 11.65 3.24
CA ALA A 117 3.41 10.67 3.86
C ALA A 117 2.51 9.97 2.82
N LEU A 118 1.92 10.72 1.89
CA LEU A 118 1.11 10.17 0.80
C LEU A 118 1.93 9.28 -0.14
N LEU A 119 3.13 9.73 -0.53
CA LEU A 119 4.03 8.95 -1.39
C LEU A 119 4.46 7.63 -0.74
N SER A 120 4.86 7.67 0.54
CA SER A 120 5.25 6.46 1.26
C SER A 120 4.07 5.48 1.41
N ALA A 121 2.88 5.99 1.72
CA ALA A 121 1.66 5.19 1.82
C ALA A 121 1.24 4.56 0.49
N LEU A 122 1.35 5.33 -0.61
CA LEU A 122 1.07 4.83 -1.95
C LEU A 122 2.05 3.71 -2.30
N ARG A 123 3.36 3.94 -2.13
CA ARG A 123 4.42 2.96 -2.42
C ARG A 123 4.23 1.66 -1.64
N GLY A 124 3.99 1.70 -0.33
CA GLY A 124 3.79 0.49 0.46
C GLY A 124 2.58 -0.34 0.02
N ASN A 125 1.53 0.32 -0.50
CA ASN A 125 0.31 -0.36 -0.95
C ASN A 125 0.35 -0.84 -2.41
N THR A 126 1.09 -0.16 -3.29
CA THR A 126 1.14 -0.46 -4.72
C THR A 126 2.35 -1.31 -5.10
N LEU A 127 3.53 -1.10 -4.50
CA LEU A 127 4.74 -1.87 -4.84
C LEU A 127 4.60 -3.36 -4.58
N ALA A 128 3.86 -3.75 -3.54
CA ALA A 128 3.57 -5.15 -3.23
C ALA A 128 2.78 -5.86 -4.35
N LYS A 129 2.07 -5.10 -5.20
CA LYS A 129 1.28 -5.63 -6.32
C LYS A 129 2.07 -5.64 -7.64
N LEU A 130 3.01 -4.74 -7.83
CA LEU A 130 3.65 -4.54 -9.14
C LEU A 130 4.70 -5.62 -9.41
N THR A 131 4.54 -6.34 -10.52
CA THR A 131 5.57 -7.25 -11.04
C THR A 131 6.71 -6.46 -11.67
N PHE A 132 7.93 -6.99 -11.61
CA PHE A 132 9.09 -6.40 -12.29
C PHE A 132 8.85 -6.23 -13.81
N SER A 133 8.05 -7.13 -14.40
CA SER A 133 7.63 -7.09 -15.80
C SER A 133 6.52 -6.09 -16.11
N GLY A 134 5.83 -5.52 -15.12
CA GLY A 134 4.72 -4.58 -15.35
C GLY A 134 5.12 -3.25 -16.00
N PHE A 135 6.42 -3.04 -16.20
CA PHE A 135 6.98 -1.90 -16.94
C PHE A 135 7.12 -2.16 -18.45
N VAL A 136 7.01 -3.40 -18.91
CA VAL A 136 7.30 -3.77 -20.30
C VAL A 136 6.14 -4.60 -20.84
N VAL A 137 5.76 -4.30 -22.08
CA VAL A 137 4.73 -4.97 -22.90
C VAL A 137 3.32 -4.37 -22.82
N THR A 138 3.13 -3.27 -23.54
CA THR A 138 1.93 -3.11 -24.39
C THR A 138 2.28 -3.57 -25.80
N PRO A 139 1.47 -4.38 -26.50
CA PRO A 139 1.51 -4.40 -27.96
C PRO A 139 1.11 -3.01 -28.48
N PHE A 140 1.75 -2.59 -29.57
CA PHE A 140 1.66 -1.30 -30.27
C PHE A 140 0.20 -0.81 -30.53
N PRO A 141 -0.10 0.51 -30.60
CA PRO A 141 0.81 1.64 -30.52
C PRO A 141 1.07 2.09 -29.07
N PRO A 142 2.31 2.47 -28.73
CA PRO A 142 2.64 2.94 -27.40
C PRO A 142 1.92 4.27 -27.13
N PRO A 143 1.26 4.46 -25.96
CA PRO A 143 1.11 5.81 -25.44
C PRO A 143 2.52 6.40 -25.28
N PRO A 144 2.72 7.72 -25.43
CA PRO A 144 4.05 8.34 -25.48
C PRO A 144 4.88 8.29 -24.16
N PHE A 145 4.63 7.32 -23.27
CA PHE A 145 5.15 7.21 -21.91
C PHE A 145 5.75 5.83 -21.64
N ALA A 146 7.07 5.72 -21.79
CA ALA A 146 7.84 4.48 -21.68
C ALA A 146 8.11 4.02 -20.22
N SER A 147 7.58 4.68 -19.19
CA SER A 147 7.71 4.24 -17.79
C SER A 147 6.71 4.91 -16.84
N PHE A 148 6.37 4.24 -15.74
CA PHE A 148 5.61 4.84 -14.62
C PHE A 148 6.26 6.13 -14.09
N SER A 149 7.60 6.23 -14.16
CA SER A 149 8.35 7.44 -13.84
C SER A 149 8.12 8.58 -14.84
N SER A 150 8.03 8.27 -16.14
CA SER A 150 7.72 9.26 -17.19
C SER A 150 6.27 9.74 -17.16
N LEU A 151 5.35 8.91 -16.68
CA LEU A 151 3.94 9.27 -16.46
C LEU A 151 3.80 10.34 -15.38
N LEU A 152 4.53 10.18 -14.26
CA LEU A 152 4.55 11.17 -13.18
C LEU A 152 5.14 12.52 -13.67
N GLN A 153 6.08 12.51 -14.62
CA GLN A 153 6.74 13.75 -15.05
C GLN A 153 5.91 14.61 -16.02
N LYS A 154 5.01 14.05 -16.83
CA LYS A 154 4.41 14.80 -17.97
C LYS A 154 3.10 15.55 -17.66
N LYS A 155 2.40 15.26 -16.56
CA LYS A 155 1.16 15.96 -16.17
C LYS A 155 1.35 17.06 -15.11
N ASN A 156 2.53 17.70 -15.03
CA ASN A 156 2.88 18.60 -13.91
C ASN A 156 2.74 17.91 -12.52
N PHE A 157 2.93 16.60 -12.47
CA PHE A 157 3.10 15.87 -11.20
C PHE A 157 4.56 16.01 -10.75
N THR A 158 5.06 17.24 -10.73
CA THR A 158 6.36 17.58 -10.18
C THR A 158 6.28 17.47 -8.67
N PHE A 159 6.51 16.27 -8.16
CA PHE A 159 7.15 16.16 -6.85
C PHE A 159 8.48 16.91 -6.96
N PRO A 160 8.76 17.92 -6.12
CA PRO A 160 10.05 18.62 -6.15
C PRO A 160 11.17 17.58 -6.09
N LYS A 161 12.22 17.77 -6.89
CA LYS A 161 13.33 16.82 -7.11
C LYS A 161 14.04 16.36 -5.82
N ASN A 162 13.74 16.98 -4.68
CA ASN A 162 14.32 16.71 -3.36
C ASN A 162 13.75 15.46 -2.65
N VAL A 163 13.13 14.52 -3.36
CA VAL A 163 12.55 13.28 -2.78
C VAL A 163 13.15 11.99 -3.37
N TYR A 164 14.06 12.11 -4.35
CA TYR A 164 14.82 10.99 -4.88
C TYR A 164 16.32 11.23 -4.64
N VAL A 165 16.96 10.43 -3.79
CA VAL A 165 18.42 10.29 -3.81
C VAL A 165 18.73 9.25 -4.88
N GLN A 166 19.10 9.71 -6.07
CA GLN A 166 19.60 8.85 -7.13
C GLN A 166 21.11 8.72 -6.92
N LYS A 167 21.58 7.53 -6.51
CA LYS A 167 22.99 7.16 -6.68
C LYS A 167 23.06 5.90 -7.54
N ASN A 168 23.62 6.08 -8.74
CA ASN A 168 24.14 5.03 -9.62
C ASN A 168 23.13 3.95 -10.09
N GLY A 169 22.03 4.35 -10.73
CA GLY A 169 21.21 3.45 -11.56
C GLY A 169 20.44 2.33 -10.83
N ALA A 170 20.68 2.12 -9.54
CA ALA A 170 19.91 1.26 -8.65
C ALA A 170 19.07 2.12 -7.71
N ILE A 171 17.78 1.80 -7.59
CA ILE A 171 16.90 2.42 -6.58
C ILE A 171 17.21 1.71 -5.26
N ASP A 172 18.26 2.16 -4.58
CA ASP A 172 18.59 1.73 -3.24
C ASP A 172 18.02 2.73 -2.22
N VAL A 173 17.13 2.25 -1.36
CA VAL A 173 16.53 3.06 -0.28
C VAL A 173 17.47 3.01 0.92
N GLN A 174 18.43 3.93 0.94
CA GLN A 174 19.32 4.12 2.08
C GLN A 174 18.56 4.84 3.21
N TRP A 175 18.29 4.14 4.31
CA TRP A 175 17.91 4.75 5.58
C TRP A 175 19.15 5.43 6.18
N SER A 176 19.14 6.76 6.29
CA SER A 176 20.13 7.50 7.07
C SER A 176 19.41 8.62 7.81
N ILE A 177 18.76 8.26 8.92
CA ILE A 177 18.37 9.23 9.94
C ILE A 177 19.41 9.12 11.05
N CYS A 178 20.27 10.12 11.12
CA CYS A 178 21.15 10.37 12.26
C CYS A 178 20.27 10.69 13.47
N VAL A 179 20.16 9.77 14.43
CA VAL A 179 19.41 9.99 15.67
C VAL A 179 20.39 10.39 16.77
N LYS A 180 20.38 11.68 17.14
CA LYS A 180 20.91 12.13 18.44
C LYS A 180 20.00 11.55 19.54
N LYS A 181 20.61 10.79 20.46
CA LYS A 181 19.96 10.16 21.60
C LYS A 181 19.28 11.20 22.49
N LYS A 182 17.98 11.02 22.78
CA LYS A 182 17.40 11.42 24.07
C LYS A 182 16.36 10.38 24.50
N LYS A 183 16.58 9.83 25.70
CA LYS A 183 15.73 8.86 26.41
C LYS A 183 14.46 9.57 26.89
N LYS A 184 13.26 9.02 26.60
CA LYS A 184 12.08 8.96 27.49
C LYS A 184 10.91 8.22 26.84
N LYS A 185 10.36 7.24 27.58
CA LYS A 185 9.10 6.46 27.41
C LYS A 185 8.92 5.62 26.12
N LYS A 186 8.60 4.33 26.32
CA LYS A 186 8.47 3.24 25.34
C LYS A 186 7.33 3.49 24.33
N THR A 187 7.64 4.16 23.24
CA THR A 187 7.06 3.91 21.93
C THR A 187 8.20 3.43 21.05
N MET A 188 8.22 2.13 20.72
CA MET A 188 9.22 1.57 19.82
C MET A 188 9.09 2.28 18.47
N HIS A 189 10.09 3.08 18.09
CA HIS A 189 10.13 3.70 16.77
C HIS A 189 10.05 2.60 15.70
N LYS A 190 9.12 2.75 14.75
CA LYS A 190 8.80 1.78 13.70
C LYS A 190 10.04 1.19 13.00
N GLY A 191 11.05 2.02 12.70
CA GLY A 191 12.30 1.57 12.07
C GLY A 191 13.16 0.64 12.95
N LEU A 192 13.13 0.78 14.29
CA LEU A 192 13.87 -0.11 15.19
C LEU A 192 13.20 -1.50 15.27
N PHE A 193 11.87 -1.53 15.19
CA PHE A 193 11.14 -2.79 15.14
C PHE A 193 11.39 -3.55 13.84
N GLU A 194 11.36 -2.85 12.70
CA GLU A 194 11.66 -3.43 11.38
C GLU A 194 13.07 -4.02 11.31
N GLN A 195 14.08 -3.33 11.87
CA GLN A 195 15.44 -3.85 11.95
C GLN A 195 15.56 -5.10 12.82
N LYS A 196 14.87 -5.13 13.97
CA LYS A 196 14.83 -6.32 14.84
C LYS A 196 14.15 -7.50 14.14
N LEU A 197 13.02 -7.25 13.49
CA LEU A 197 12.31 -8.27 12.72
C LEU A 197 13.19 -8.82 11.59
N GLN A 198 13.89 -7.94 10.87
CA GLN A 198 14.82 -8.33 9.81
C GLN A 198 15.95 -9.23 10.33
N ALA A 199 16.51 -8.92 11.50
CA ALA A 199 17.54 -9.75 12.14
C ALA A 199 16.98 -11.13 12.54
N CYS A 200 15.82 -11.18 13.21
CA CYS A 200 15.17 -12.43 13.60
C CYS A 200 14.83 -13.30 12.37
N VAL A 201 14.33 -12.71 11.29
CA VAL A 201 14.03 -13.45 10.04
C VAL A 201 15.29 -14.11 9.49
N ARG A 202 16.44 -13.41 9.49
CA ARG A 202 17.72 -13.96 9.02
C ARG A 202 18.22 -15.10 9.92
N GLU A 203 18.02 -15.00 11.24
CA GLU A 203 18.36 -16.06 12.18
C GLU A 203 17.48 -17.30 11.97
N GLN A 204 16.17 -17.12 11.79
CA GLN A 204 15.24 -18.22 11.54
C GLN A 204 15.49 -18.91 10.19
N MET A 205 15.92 -18.17 9.17
CA MET A 205 16.36 -18.78 7.90
C MET A 205 17.58 -19.70 8.11
N LYS A 206 18.57 -19.26 8.90
CA LYS A 206 19.74 -20.08 9.23
C LYS A 206 19.36 -21.31 10.06
N ALA A 207 18.48 -21.16 11.04
CA ALA A 207 18.01 -22.27 11.87
C ALA A 207 17.29 -23.37 11.06
N LYS A 208 16.62 -22.99 9.98
CA LYS A 208 15.97 -23.91 9.03
C LYS A 208 16.88 -24.40 7.90
N ASN A 209 18.18 -24.11 7.94
CA ASN A 209 19.14 -24.43 6.87
C ASN A 209 18.71 -23.89 5.49
N LEU A 210 18.04 -22.74 5.44
CA LEU A 210 17.65 -22.07 4.20
C LEU A 210 18.74 -21.08 3.77
N ALA A 211 18.92 -20.94 2.45
CA ALA A 211 19.79 -19.89 1.90
C ALA A 211 19.22 -18.51 2.24
N VAL A 212 20.06 -17.62 2.81
CA VAL A 212 19.65 -16.27 3.18
C VAL A 212 19.62 -15.40 1.93
N LEU A 213 18.43 -15.20 1.37
CA LEU A 213 18.20 -14.34 0.22
C LEU A 213 17.57 -13.01 0.65
N ASP A 214 18.21 -11.89 0.32
CA ASP A 214 17.70 -10.56 0.69
C ASP A 214 16.35 -10.23 0.03
N CYS A 215 16.08 -10.76 -1.16
CA CYS A 215 14.78 -10.62 -1.81
C CYS A 215 13.66 -11.28 -0.98
N GLN A 216 13.93 -12.45 -0.40
CA GLN A 216 12.97 -13.15 0.44
C GLN A 216 12.74 -12.42 1.77
N VAL A 217 13.80 -11.87 2.38
CA VAL A 217 13.68 -11.05 3.59
C VAL A 217 12.83 -9.81 3.33
N LYS A 218 13.04 -9.11 2.21
CA LYS A 218 12.21 -7.97 1.79
C LYS A 218 10.73 -8.37 1.65
N LYS A 219 10.45 -9.52 1.03
CA LYS A 219 9.07 -10.01 0.86
C LYS A 219 8.38 -10.40 2.17
N VAL A 220 9.13 -10.89 3.15
CA VAL A 220 8.59 -11.15 4.51
C VAL A 220 8.21 -9.83 5.20
N LEU A 221 9.03 -8.80 5.08
CA LEU A 221 8.73 -7.47 5.63
C LEU A 221 7.51 -6.84 4.93
N GLU A 222 7.44 -6.91 3.59
CA GLU A 222 6.28 -6.47 2.82
C GLU A 222 4.99 -7.20 3.23
N LEU A 223 5.06 -8.50 3.52
CA LEU A 223 3.92 -9.26 4.01
C LEU A 223 3.45 -8.74 5.38
N TYR A 224 4.38 -8.50 6.31
CA TYR A 224 4.06 -7.96 7.63
C TYR A 224 3.41 -6.57 7.55
N GLU A 225 3.96 -5.69 6.71
CA GLU A 225 3.37 -4.37 6.47
C GLU A 225 1.96 -4.50 5.91
N ALA A 226 1.76 -5.37 4.93
CA ALA A 226 0.43 -5.61 4.36
C ALA A 226 -0.56 -6.17 5.40
N LEU A 227 -0.13 -7.00 6.36
CA LEU A 227 -0.97 -7.55 7.45
C LEU A 227 -1.39 -6.45 8.42
N THR A 228 -0.53 -5.45 8.61
CA THR A 228 -0.84 -4.30 9.44
C THR A 228 -1.85 -3.37 8.77
N GLN A 229 -1.88 -3.30 7.43
CA GLN A 229 -2.79 -2.42 6.68
C GLN A 229 -4.14 -3.07 6.35
N ARG A 230 -4.21 -4.40 6.26
CA ARG A 230 -5.40 -5.12 5.78
C ARG A 230 -5.63 -6.41 6.56
N ILE A 231 -6.90 -6.71 6.81
CA ILE A 231 -7.35 -7.92 7.53
C ILE A 231 -6.97 -9.20 6.76
N GLY A 232 -7.05 -9.17 5.43
CA GLY A 232 -6.80 -10.34 4.58
C GLY A 232 -5.82 -10.02 3.45
N ILE A 233 -4.91 -10.96 3.19
CA ILE A 233 -3.88 -10.87 2.15
C ILE A 233 -3.84 -12.18 1.37
N VAL A 234 -3.53 -12.07 0.09
CA VAL A 234 -3.31 -13.20 -0.79
C VAL A 234 -1.86 -13.17 -1.26
N VAL A 235 -1.15 -14.28 -1.08
CA VAL A 235 0.21 -14.47 -1.62
C VAL A 235 0.11 -15.27 -2.91
N ILE A 236 0.51 -14.68 -4.04
CA ILE A 236 0.33 -15.25 -5.39
C ILE A 236 1.68 -15.64 -6.00
N GLY A 237 1.72 -16.74 -6.73
CA GLY A 237 2.89 -17.16 -7.51
C GLY A 237 2.72 -18.59 -8.07
N PRO A 238 3.66 -19.11 -8.86
CA PRO A 238 3.65 -20.50 -9.36
C PRO A 238 3.95 -21.54 -8.26
N ALA A 239 3.69 -22.82 -8.52
CA ALA A 239 4.01 -23.89 -7.56
C ALA A 239 5.49 -23.84 -7.12
N ASN A 240 5.77 -24.26 -5.87
CA ASN A 240 7.12 -24.32 -5.28
C ASN A 240 7.91 -22.99 -5.19
N CYS A 241 7.29 -21.83 -5.39
CA CYS A 241 8.00 -20.54 -5.27
C CYS A 241 8.16 -20.02 -3.82
N GLY A 242 8.05 -20.89 -2.80
CA GLY A 242 8.29 -20.53 -1.40
C GLY A 242 7.18 -19.72 -0.70
N LYS A 243 5.96 -19.68 -1.25
CA LYS A 243 4.82 -18.94 -0.63
C LYS A 243 4.51 -19.41 0.79
N SER A 244 4.40 -20.72 0.99
CA SER A 244 4.11 -21.29 2.30
C SER A 244 5.24 -21.02 3.29
N THR A 245 6.47 -21.14 2.82
CA THR A 245 7.68 -20.85 3.61
C THR A 245 7.72 -19.41 4.07
N LEU A 246 7.22 -18.46 3.27
CA LEU A 246 7.26 -17.02 3.56
C LEU A 246 6.44 -16.65 4.80
N TRP A 247 5.17 -17.08 4.87
CA TRP A 247 4.33 -16.77 6.02
C TRP A 247 4.71 -17.60 7.26
N GLN A 248 5.17 -18.84 7.09
CA GLN A 248 5.70 -19.66 8.19
C GLN A 248 6.95 -19.04 8.81
N LEU A 249 7.84 -18.48 7.98
CA LEU A 249 9.03 -17.78 8.45
C LEU A 249 8.67 -16.50 9.21
N LEU A 250 7.67 -15.74 8.72
CA LEU A 250 7.15 -14.59 9.43
C LEU A 250 6.59 -14.99 10.79
N GLN A 251 5.79 -16.05 10.86
CA GLN A 251 5.21 -16.57 12.10
C GLN A 251 6.29 -16.91 13.13
N GLN A 252 7.31 -17.68 12.73
CA GLN A 252 8.40 -18.06 13.62
C GLN A 252 9.21 -16.86 14.11
N SER A 253 9.43 -15.89 13.23
CA SER A 253 10.14 -14.65 13.58
C SER A 253 9.34 -13.82 14.59
N LEU A 254 8.01 -13.75 14.45
CA LEU A 254 7.13 -13.07 15.40
C LEU A 254 7.06 -13.79 16.75
N MET A 255 7.01 -15.13 16.76
CA MET A 255 7.08 -15.92 17.99
C MET A 255 8.41 -15.73 18.73
N ALA A 256 9.54 -15.64 17.99
CA ALA A 256 10.85 -15.32 18.56
C ALA A 256 10.89 -13.91 19.19
N MET A 257 10.07 -12.97 18.71
CA MET A 257 9.87 -11.65 19.30
C MET A 257 8.83 -11.63 20.44
N SER A 258 8.41 -12.81 20.93
CA SER A 258 7.39 -13.00 21.97
C SER A 258 6.00 -12.49 21.59
N ILE A 259 5.68 -12.46 20.29
CA ILE A 259 4.34 -12.16 19.79
C ILE A 259 3.62 -13.48 19.55
N ILE A 260 2.49 -13.67 20.22
CA ILE A 260 1.66 -14.88 20.07
C ILE A 260 0.95 -14.82 18.72
N VAL A 261 1.15 -15.83 17.87
CA VAL A 261 0.48 -15.97 16.59
C VAL A 261 -0.30 -17.28 16.58
N HIS A 262 -1.63 -17.18 16.60
CA HIS A 262 -2.51 -18.34 16.46
C HIS A 262 -2.70 -18.68 14.99
N THR A 263 -2.49 -19.94 14.63
CA THR A 263 -2.79 -20.48 13.30
C THR A 263 -3.94 -21.47 13.42
N HIS A 264 -4.97 -21.28 12.59
CA HIS A 264 -6.05 -22.23 12.35
C HIS A 264 -5.81 -22.95 11.02
#